data_AF-A0A535XF92-F1
#
_entry.id   AF-A0A535XF92-F1
#
_cell.length_a   1.000
_cell.length_b   1.000
_cell.length_c   1.000
_cell.angle_alpha   90.00
_cell.angle_beta   90.00
_cell.angle_gamma   90.00
#
_symmetry.space_group_name_H-M   'P 1'
#
loop_
_entity.id
_entity.type
_entity.pdbx_description
1 polymer ?
#
loop_
_entity_poly.entity_id
_entity_poly.type
_entity_poly.pdbx_seq_one_letter_code
_entity_poly.pdbx_strand_id
1 'polypeptide(L)'
;MYCAYVFTLVALVALPAAIEQGSPTVLVNWLSSNFLQLVLLPIIIVGQNVISAAQDARAEADHETLTALHTMAQQQLQILEGQNEILDLLKRQVA
;
A
#
# COMPACT_ATOMS: atom_id res chain seq x y z
N MET A 1 11.61 2.45 -10.12
CA MET A 1 12.84 3.10 -9.62
C MET A 1 13.79 3.51 -10.76
N TYR A 2 13.90 2.75 -11.85
CA TYR A 2 14.76 3.10 -13.01
C TYR A 2 14.49 4.50 -13.61
N CYS A 3 13.22 4.90 -13.73
CA CYS A 3 12.84 6.20 -14.29
C CYS A 3 13.42 7.39 -13.52
N ALA A 4 13.47 7.32 -12.18
CA ALA A 4 14.03 8.40 -11.37
C ALA A 4 15.51 8.62 -11.69
N TYR A 5 16.29 7.54 -11.83
CA TYR A 5 17.70 7.62 -12.22
C TYR A 5 17.89 8.23 -13.61
N VAL A 6 17.02 7.87 -14.58
CA VAL A 6 17.06 8.46 -15.93
C VAL A 6 16.78 9.97 -15.88
N PHE A 7 15.75 10.40 -15.16
CA PHE A 7 15.43 11.83 -15.03
C PHE A 7 16.50 12.62 -14.26
N THR A 8 17.16 12.01 -13.28
CA THR A 8 18.33 12.61 -12.63
C THR A 8 19.47 12.84 -13.63
N LEU A 9 19.78 11.85 -14.49
CA LEU A 9 20.80 12.01 -15.53
C LEU A 9 20.43 13.11 -16.54
N VAL A 10 19.17 13.17 -16.95
CA VAL A 10 18.67 14.25 -17.83
C VAL A 10 18.80 15.61 -17.15
N ALA A 11 18.47 15.71 -15.86
CA ALA A 11 18.62 16.95 -15.13
C ALA A 11 20.09 17.41 -15.05
N LEU A 12 21.05 16.48 -14.87
CA LEU A 12 22.49 16.81 -14.85
C LEU A 12 23.00 17.46 -16.15
N VAL A 13 22.35 17.25 -17.30
CA VAL A 13 22.72 17.92 -18.56
C VAL A 13 22.56 19.45 -18.46
N ALA A 14 21.65 19.93 -17.62
CA ALA A 14 21.42 21.36 -17.39
C ALA A 14 22.36 21.98 -16.34
N LEU A 15 23.13 21.17 -15.60
CA LEU A 15 24.10 21.63 -14.60
C LEU A 15 25.24 22.51 -15.16
N PRO A 16 25.93 22.17 -16.26
CA PRO A 16 27.02 23.01 -16.78
C PRO A 16 26.55 24.43 -17.14
N ALA A 17 25.35 24.56 -17.73
CA ALA A 17 24.77 25.86 -18.05
C ALA A 17 24.49 26.72 -16.80
N ALA A 18 24.15 26.10 -15.67
CA ALA A 18 23.96 26.81 -14.40
C ALA A 18 25.29 27.26 -13.77
N ILE A 19 26.37 26.49 -13.95
CA ILE A 19 27.71 26.81 -13.46
C ILE A 19 28.34 27.95 -14.28
N GLU A 20 28.18 27.94 -15.60
CA GLU A 20 28.70 28.98 -16.50
C GLU A 20 28.13 30.38 -16.22
N GLN A 21 26.92 30.47 -15.66
CA GLN A 21 26.33 31.75 -15.22
C GLN A 21 26.98 32.35 -13.96
N GLY A 22 27.84 31.61 -13.25
CA GLY A 22 28.75 32.15 -12.22
C GLY A 22 28.10 32.73 -10.96
N SER A 23 26.77 32.62 -10.78
CA SER A 23 26.07 33.15 -9.60
C SER A 23 25.54 32.03 -8.70
N PRO A 24 25.82 32.05 -7.38
CA PRO A 24 25.32 31.04 -6.44
C PRO A 24 23.79 30.92 -6.42
N THR A 25 23.09 32.04 -6.64
CA THR A 25 21.62 32.10 -6.65
C THR A 25 21.00 31.27 -7.78
N VAL A 26 21.60 31.28 -8.98
CA VAL A 26 21.12 30.49 -10.11
C VAL A 26 21.28 29.00 -9.85
N LEU A 27 22.41 28.57 -9.28
CA LEU A 27 22.66 27.17 -8.97
C LEU A 27 21.65 26.63 -7.94
N VAL A 28 21.42 27.39 -6.87
CA VAL A 28 20.43 27.03 -5.85
C VAL A 28 19.02 26.99 -6.43
N ASN A 29 18.67 27.95 -7.30
CA ASN A 29 17.36 27.99 -7.95
C ASN A 29 17.14 26.81 -8.90
N TRP A 30 18.14 26.47 -9.71
CA TRP A 30 18.10 25.30 -10.61
C TRP A 30 17.94 23.99 -9.83
N LEU A 31 18.67 23.83 -8.72
CA LEU A 31 18.59 22.64 -7.87
C LEU A 31 17.21 22.53 -7.19
N SER A 32 16.70 23.63 -6.66
CA SER A 32 15.44 23.67 -5.89
C SER A 32 14.19 23.58 -6.76
N SER A 33 14.24 24.08 -8.00
CA SER A 33 13.11 24.08 -8.93
C SER A 33 13.22 22.96 -9.95
N ASN A 34 14.08 23.12 -10.95
CA ASN A 34 14.05 22.28 -12.15
C ASN A 34 14.50 20.84 -11.86
N PHE A 35 15.58 20.68 -11.09
CA PHE A 35 16.08 19.36 -10.71
C PHE A 35 15.08 18.61 -9.83
N LEU A 36 14.66 19.24 -8.72
CA LEU A 36 13.71 18.65 -7.80
C LEU A 36 12.39 18.31 -8.51
N GLN A 37 11.79 19.22 -9.30
CA GLN A 37 10.53 18.94 -9.99
C GLN A 37 10.63 17.76 -10.98
N LEU A 38 11.66 17.71 -11.82
CA LEU A 38 11.86 16.62 -12.80
C LEU A 38 12.03 15.26 -12.13
N VAL A 39 12.70 15.22 -10.98
CA VAL A 39 12.97 13.97 -10.25
C VAL A 39 11.81 13.57 -9.34
N LEU A 40 11.10 14.54 -8.76
CA LEU A 40 10.05 14.30 -7.77
C LEU A 40 8.80 13.66 -8.39
N LEU A 41 8.37 14.11 -9.58
CA LEU A 41 7.20 13.55 -10.27
C LEU A 41 7.28 12.02 -10.48
N PRO A 42 8.31 11.46 -11.15
CA PRO A 42 8.40 10.01 -11.35
C PRO A 42 8.57 9.23 -10.03
N ILE A 43 9.22 9.82 -9.01
CA ILE A 43 9.33 9.19 -7.69
C ILE A 43 7.95 9.09 -7.04
N ILE A 44 7.15 10.16 -7.06
CA ILE A 44 5.79 10.16 -6.50
C ILE A 44 4.92 9.13 -7.20
N ILE A 45 4.94 9.10 -8.54
CA ILE A 45 4.12 8.16 -9.32
C ILE A 45 4.47 6.70 -8.96
N VAL A 46 5.76 6.37 -8.91
CA VAL A 46 6.18 5.01 -8.53
C VAL A 46 5.85 4.72 -7.07
N GLY A 47 6.02 5.69 -6.17
CA GLY A 47 5.66 5.55 -4.76
C GLY A 47 4.18 5.23 -4.57
N GLN A 48 3.30 5.98 -5.26
CA GLN A 48 1.87 5.73 -5.26
C GLN A 48 1.52 4.35 -5.83
N ASN A 49 2.17 3.92 -6.92
CA ASN A 49 1.93 2.59 -7.50
C ASN A 49 2.34 1.46 -6.55
N VAL A 50 3.48 1.59 -5.85
CA VAL A 50 3.93 0.59 -4.86
C VAL A 50 2.97 0.54 -3.67
N ILE A 51 2.52 1.69 -3.19
CA ILE A 51 1.54 1.76 -2.12
C ILE A 51 0.22 1.11 -2.57
N SER A 52 -0.26 1.41 -3.77
CA SER A 52 -1.50 0.81 -4.32
C SER A 52 -1.39 -0.70 -4.39
N ALA A 53 -0.31 -1.25 -4.97
CA ALA A 53 -0.11 -2.69 -5.06
C ALA A 53 -0.05 -3.36 -3.68
N ALA A 54 0.56 -2.69 -2.70
CA ALA A 54 0.58 -3.18 -1.31
C ALA A 54 -0.80 -3.10 -0.63
N GLN A 55 -1.60 -2.07 -0.92
CA GLN A 55 -2.98 -1.97 -0.44
C GLN A 55 -3.85 -3.06 -1.07
N ASP A 56 -3.71 -3.31 -2.37
CA ASP A 56 -4.47 -4.35 -3.07
C ASP A 56 -4.15 -5.73 -2.50
N ALA A 57 -2.85 -6.05 -2.30
CA ALA A 57 -2.44 -7.29 -1.67
C ALA A 57 -2.96 -7.44 -0.23
N ARG A 58 -3.00 -6.33 0.53
CA ARG A 58 -3.55 -6.32 1.89
C ARG A 58 -5.06 -6.50 1.89
N ALA A 59 -5.77 -5.85 0.96
CA ALA A 59 -7.22 -5.97 0.83
C ALA A 59 -7.63 -7.41 0.50
N GLU A 60 -6.88 -8.10 -0.35
CA GLU A 60 -7.10 -9.52 -0.64
C GLU A 60 -6.90 -10.40 0.60
N ALA A 61 -5.78 -10.22 1.31
CA ALA A 61 -5.51 -10.97 2.53
C ALA A 61 -6.56 -10.72 3.64
N ASP A 62 -7.01 -9.47 3.78
CA ASP A 62 -8.09 -9.10 4.70
C ASP A 62 -9.42 -9.75 4.26
N HIS A 63 -9.71 -9.81 2.96
CA HIS A 63 -10.90 -10.46 2.43
C HIS A 63 -10.92 -11.97 2.72
N GLU A 64 -9.80 -12.67 2.49
CA GLU A 64 -9.66 -14.09 2.82
C GLU A 64 -9.84 -14.33 4.32
N THR A 65 -9.22 -13.47 5.14
CA THR A 65 -9.32 -13.55 6.61
C THR A 65 -10.75 -13.34 7.09
N LEU A 66 -11.46 -12.35 6.55
CA LEU A 66 -12.86 -12.08 6.89
C LEU A 66 -13.78 -13.22 6.48
N THR A 67 -13.53 -13.82 5.31
CA THR A 67 -14.26 -15.01 4.84
C THR A 67 -14.04 -16.19 5.79
N ALA A 68 -12.79 -16.47 6.17
CA ALA A 68 -12.46 -17.52 7.14
C ALA A 68 -13.17 -17.29 8.49
N LEU A 69 -13.10 -16.07 9.01
CA LEU A 69 -13.80 -15.70 10.26
C LEU A 69 -15.32 -15.90 10.14
N HIS A 70 -15.92 -15.53 9.01
CA HIS A 70 -17.35 -15.74 8.77
C HIS A 70 -17.71 -17.23 8.84
N THR A 71 -16.95 -18.08 8.14
CA THR A 71 -17.21 -19.53 8.16
C THR A 71 -17.02 -20.15 9.55
N MET A 72 -16.01 -19.70 10.30
CA MET A 72 -15.81 -20.14 11.68
C MET A 72 -16.96 -19.71 12.57
N ALA A 73 -17.47 -18.49 12.43
CA ALA A 73 -18.63 -18.01 13.18
C ALA A 73 -19.89 -18.84 12.86
N GLN A 74 -20.12 -19.19 11.60
CA GLN A 74 -21.23 -20.08 11.22
C GLN A 74 -21.10 -21.47 11.83
N GLN A 75 -19.90 -22.05 11.82
CA GLN A 75 -19.63 -23.34 12.46
C GLN A 75 -19.89 -23.29 13.97
N GLN A 76 -19.47 -22.21 14.64
CA GLN A 76 -19.75 -22.02 16.05
C GLN A 76 -21.26 -21.99 16.33
N LEU A 77 -22.04 -21.25 15.53
CA LEU A 77 -23.50 -21.22 15.67
C LEU A 77 -24.13 -22.62 15.50
N GLN A 78 -23.72 -23.38 14.49
CA GLN A 78 -24.19 -24.76 14.29
C GLN A 78 -23.86 -25.67 15.48
N ILE A 79 -22.67 -25.53 16.06
CA ILE A 79 -22.27 -26.28 17.26
C ILE A 79 -23.16 -25.89 18.45
N LEU A 80 -23.45 -24.60 18.64
CA LEU A 80 -24.34 -24.12 19.71
C LEU A 80 -25.77 -24.68 19.53
N GLU A 81 -26.29 -24.69 18.31
CA GLU A 81 -27.60 -25.27 18.00
C GLU A 81 -27.63 -26.78 18.31
N GLY A 82 -26.61 -27.53 17.89
CA GLY A 82 -26.50 -28.95 18.21
C GLY A 82 -26.39 -29.23 19.73
N GLN A 83 -25.68 -28.38 20.48
CA GLN A 83 -25.62 -28.48 21.94
C GLN A 83 -27.00 -28.28 22.58
N ASN A 84 -27.78 -27.32 22.10
CA ASN A 84 -29.15 -27.09 22.57
C ASN A 84 -30.05 -28.30 22.30
N GLU A 85 -29.95 -28.91 21.12
CA GLU A 85 -30.74 -30.09 20.77
C GLU A 85 -30.40 -31.28 21.68
N ILE A 86 -29.11 -31.56 21.91
CA ILE A 86 -28.66 -32.61 22.84
C ILE A 86 -29.17 -32.34 24.26
N LEU A 87 -29.09 -31.08 24.72
CA LEU A 87 -29.56 -30.69 26.05
C LEU A 87 -31.07 -30.94 26.20
N ASP A 88 -31.87 -30.66 25.18
CA ASP A 88 -33.31 -30.91 25.17
C ASP A 88 -33.64 -32.41 25.16
N LEU A 89 -32.89 -33.22 24.41
CA LEU A 89 -33.03 -34.68 24.45
C LEU A 89 -32.74 -35.24 25.84
N LEU A 90 -31.67 -34.76 26.49
CA LEU A 90 -31.32 -35.17 27.86
C LEU A 90 -32.40 -34.77 28.86
N LYS A 91 -32.95 -33.55 28.76
CA LYS A 91 -34.09 -33.13 29.61
C LYS A 91 -35.30 -34.03 29.45
N ARG A 92 -35.61 -34.46 28.22
CA ARG A 92 -36.74 -35.37 27.93
C ARG A 92 -36.52 -36.79 28.46
N GLN A 93 -35.28 -37.25 28.60
CA GLN A 93 -34.99 -38.57 29.17
C GLN A 93 -35.00 -38.58 30.71
N VAL A 94 -34.76 -37.42 31.33
CA VAL A 94 -34.75 -37.27 32.79
C VAL A 94 -36.15 -36.96 33.36
N ALA A 95 -37.07 -36.45 32.54
CA ALA A 95 -38.48 -36.21 32.87
C ALA A 95 -39.35 -37.45 32.65
#